data_AF-A0A1M7CW25-F1
#
_entry.id   AF-A0A1M7CW25-F1
#
_cell.length_a   1.000
_cell.length_b   1.000
_cell.length_c   1.000
_cell.angle_alpha   90.00
_cell.angle_beta   90.00
_cell.angle_gamma   90.00
#
_symmetry.space_group_name_H-M   'P 1'
#
loop_
_entity.id
_entity.type
_entity.pdbx_description
1 polymer ?
#
loop_
_entity_poly.entity_id
_entity_poly.type
_entity_poly.pdbx_seq_one_letter_code
_entity_poly.pdbx_strand_id
1 'polypeptide(L)'
;DASLPFIEKALDLAEQQPQFAPGYVDIPGLRLDLAAWQQLQRMARRLQPLATNLASTSVKLGSESYVTALAYYSSVQQAAKQGVSGAQDAVGTLKTRFEQSTAQKAAKATPKQ
;
A
#
# COMPACT_ATOMS: atom_id res chain seq x y z
N ASP A 1 -18.22 -2.72 6.16
CA ASP A 1 -18.49 -4.04 6.74
C ASP A 1 -19.99 -4.25 6.77
N ALA A 2 -20.50 -5.34 6.17
CA ALA A 2 -21.94 -5.61 6.11
C ALA A 2 -22.52 -6.09 7.45
N SER A 3 -21.67 -6.46 8.42
CA SER A 3 -22.08 -6.92 9.75
C SER A 3 -22.48 -5.80 10.70
N LEU A 4 -22.05 -4.55 10.47
CA LEU A 4 -22.29 -3.45 11.40
C LEU A 4 -23.78 -3.22 11.71
N PRO A 5 -24.69 -3.12 10.72
CA PRO A 5 -26.11 -2.90 11.01
C PRO A 5 -26.74 -4.03 11.83
N PHE A 6 -26.25 -5.26 11.67
CA PHE A 6 -26.66 -6.40 12.48
C PHE A 6 -26.19 -6.26 13.93
N ILE A 7 -24.92 -5.89 14.14
CA ILE A 7 -24.32 -5.70 15.47
C ILE A 7 -25.04 -4.57 16.23
N GLU A 8 -25.26 -3.43 15.58
CA GLU A 8 -26.01 -2.31 16.14
C GLU A 8 -27.42 -2.73 16.54
N LYS A 9 -28.14 -3.44 15.65
CA LYS A 9 -29.50 -3.89 15.93
C LYS A 9 -29.57 -4.95 17.03
N ALA A 10 -28.58 -5.83 17.11
CA ALA A 10 -28.49 -6.84 18.15
C ALA A 10 -28.28 -6.20 19.53
N LEU A 11 -27.40 -5.18 19.62
CA LEU A 11 -27.20 -4.42 20.85
C LEU A 11 -28.47 -3.69 21.27
N ASP A 12 -29.13 -2.97 20.35
CA ASP A 12 -30.39 -2.28 20.63
C ASP A 12 -31.45 -3.23 21.19
N LEU A 13 -31.59 -4.41 20.59
CA LEU A 13 -32.57 -5.41 21.02
C LEU A 13 -32.21 -5.98 22.40
N ALA A 14 -30.93 -6.29 22.64
CA ALA A 14 -30.46 -6.82 23.91
C ALA A 14 -30.66 -5.82 25.07
N GLU A 15 -30.54 -4.52 24.80
CA GLU A 15 -30.79 -3.45 25.78
C GLU A 15 -32.28 -3.21 26.04
N GLN A 16 -33.11 -3.26 25.00
CA GLN A 16 -34.56 -3.04 25.12
C GLN A 16 -35.32 -4.26 25.66
N GLN A 17 -34.83 -5.46 25.37
CA GLN A 17 -35.50 -6.73 25.65
C GLN A 17 -34.55 -7.71 26.37
N PRO A 18 -34.11 -7.37 27.60
CA PRO A 18 -33.11 -8.15 28.33
C PRO A 18 -33.57 -9.59 28.65
N GLN A 19 -34.87 -9.89 28.60
CA GLN A 19 -35.38 -11.26 28.71
C GLN A 19 -34.86 -12.21 27.62
N PHE A 20 -34.38 -11.68 26.50
CA PHE A 20 -33.76 -12.44 25.42
C PHE A 20 -32.23 -12.49 25.49
N ALA A 21 -31.63 -11.92 26.54
CA ALA A 21 -30.20 -11.97 26.78
C ALA A 21 -29.90 -12.91 27.96
N PRO A 22 -29.48 -14.16 27.71
CA PRO A 22 -29.03 -15.06 28.76
C PRO A 22 -27.86 -14.46 29.55
N GLY A 23 -27.68 -14.88 30.80
CA GLY A 23 -26.65 -14.32 31.69
C GLY A 23 -25.19 -14.53 31.23
N TYR A 24 -24.93 -15.34 30.20
CA TYR A 24 -23.61 -15.48 29.59
C TYR A 24 -23.31 -14.40 28.53
N VAL A 25 -24.31 -13.62 28.10
CA VAL A 25 -24.13 -12.58 27.07
C VAL A 25 -23.62 -11.30 27.73
N ASP A 26 -22.42 -10.87 27.35
CA ASP A 26 -21.81 -9.63 27.82
C ASP A 26 -22.27 -8.42 26.99
N ILE A 27 -23.46 -7.90 27.31
CA ILE A 27 -23.99 -6.68 26.68
C ILE A 27 -23.07 -5.46 26.91
N PRO A 28 -22.54 -5.20 28.13
CA PRO A 28 -21.56 -4.14 28.34
C PRO A 28 -20.33 -4.25 27.44
N GLY A 29 -19.78 -5.46 27.27
CA GLY A 29 -18.66 -5.73 26.35
C GLY A 29 -19.02 -5.41 24.90
N LEU A 30 -20.18 -5.88 24.42
CA LEU A 30 -20.66 -5.59 23.06
C LEU A 30 -20.78 -4.08 22.80
N ARG A 31 -21.30 -3.32 23.77
CA ARG A 31 -21.41 -1.85 23.68
C ARG A 31 -20.05 -1.19 23.58
N LEU A 32 -19.09 -1.62 24.41
CA LEU A 32 -17.73 -1.08 24.41
C LEU A 32 -17.04 -1.33 23.06
N ASP A 33 -17.13 -2.55 22.55
CA ASP A 33 -16.51 -2.94 21.28
C ASP A 33 -17.10 -2.17 20.10
N LEU A 34 -18.42 -2.00 20.06
CA LEU A 34 -19.07 -1.21 19.01
C LEU A 34 -18.61 0.26 19.04
N ALA A 35 -18.51 0.86 20.23
CA ALA A 35 -18.02 2.22 20.38
C ALA A 35 -16.55 2.37 19.94
N ALA A 36 -15.69 1.41 20.32
CA ALA A 36 -14.29 1.37 19.90
C ALA A 36 -14.16 1.21 18.38
N TRP A 37 -14.93 0.31 17.79
CA TRP A 37 -14.97 0.11 16.34
C TRP A 37 -15.34 1.41 15.62
N GLN A 38 -16.40 2.10 16.06
CA GLN A 38 -16.81 3.37 15.46
C GLN A 38 -15.73 4.46 15.58
N GLN A 39 -14.99 4.50 16.69
CA GLN A 39 -13.84 5.39 16.86
C GLN A 39 -12.72 5.08 15.87
N LEU A 40 -12.32 3.81 15.77
CA LEU A 40 -11.29 3.37 14.84
C LEU A 40 -11.67 3.66 13.39
N GLN A 41 -12.94 3.46 13.01
CA GLN A 41 -13.42 3.79 11.68
C GLN A 41 -13.33 5.29 11.37
N ARG A 42 -13.60 6.17 12.35
CA ARG A 42 -13.38 7.61 12.18
C ARG A 42 -11.90 7.94 11.95
N MET A 43 -11.00 7.29 12.69
CA MET A 43 -9.56 7.48 12.53
C MET A 43 -9.09 6.96 11.16
N ALA A 44 -9.51 5.76 10.77
CA ALA A 44 -9.19 5.15 9.49
C ALA A 44 -9.60 6.05 8.32
N ARG A 45 -10.82 6.62 8.35
CA ARG A 45 -11.27 7.57 7.33
C ARG A 45 -10.40 8.82 7.22
N ARG A 46 -9.83 9.31 8.32
CA ARG A 46 -8.91 10.46 8.33
C ARG A 46 -7.51 10.09 7.84
N LEU A 47 -7.07 8.87 8.10
CA LEU A 47 -5.76 8.36 7.67
C LEU A 47 -5.75 7.93 6.20
N GLN A 48 -6.90 7.51 5.65
CA GLN A 48 -6.98 7.00 4.28
C GLN A 48 -6.47 7.99 3.22
N PRO A 49 -6.84 9.29 3.23
CA PRO A 49 -6.30 10.25 2.27
C PRO A 49 -4.77 10.41 2.40
N LEU A 50 -4.24 10.39 3.63
CA LEU A 50 -2.79 10.47 3.85
C LEU A 50 -2.07 9.26 3.27
N ALA A 51 -2.59 8.05 3.50
CA ALA A 51 -2.05 6.82 2.93
C ALA A 51 -2.11 6.85 1.39
N THR A 52 -3.23 7.29 0.81
CA THR A 52 -3.38 7.44 -0.65
C THR A 52 -2.41 8.45 -1.22
N ASN A 53 -2.21 9.60 -0.55
CA ASN A 53 -1.29 10.64 -1.00
C ASN A 53 0.18 10.18 -0.91
N LEU A 54 0.54 9.48 0.16
CA LEU A 54 1.87 8.86 0.32
C LEU A 54 2.16 7.85 -0.78
N ALA A 55 1.19 6.96 -1.07
CA ALA A 55 1.33 5.97 -2.13
C ALA A 55 1.49 6.65 -3.51
N SER A 56 0.65 7.64 -3.81
CA SER A 56 0.70 8.39 -5.08
C SER A 56 2.02 9.15 -5.23
N THR A 57 2.50 9.78 -4.15
CA THR A 57 3.79 10.48 -4.13
C THR A 57 4.95 9.51 -4.34
N SER A 58 4.90 8.34 -3.72
CA SER A 58 5.93 7.30 -3.90
C SER A 58 6.02 6.82 -5.35
N VAL A 59 4.87 6.64 -6.02
CA VAL A 59 4.83 6.29 -7.46
C VAL A 59 5.44 7.41 -8.32
N LYS A 60 5.11 8.68 -8.03
CA LYS A 60 5.65 9.83 -8.76
C LYS A 60 7.17 9.93 -8.58
N LEU A 61 7.65 9.90 -7.34
CA LEU A 61 9.08 9.96 -7.03
C LEU A 61 9.86 8.81 -7.65
N GLY A 62 9.30 7.59 -7.62
CA GLY A 62 9.91 6.43 -8.28
C GLY A 62 10.03 6.62 -9.79
N SER A 63 9.01 7.21 -10.43
CA SER A 63 9.00 7.48 -11.88
C SER A 63 10.03 8.55 -12.25
N GLU A 64 10.06 9.66 -11.51
CA GLU A 64 11.04 10.75 -11.71
C GLU A 64 12.48 10.26 -11.49
N SER A 65 12.70 9.50 -10.41
CA SER A 65 14.01 8.92 -10.12
C SER A 65 14.47 7.95 -11.20
N TYR A 66 13.55 7.14 -11.74
CA TYR A 66 13.85 6.20 -12.82
C TYR A 66 14.26 6.93 -14.11
N VAL A 67 13.54 8.00 -14.49
CA VAL A 67 13.90 8.81 -15.68
C VAL A 67 15.29 9.43 -15.52
N THR A 68 15.58 10.01 -14.34
CA THR A 68 16.90 10.58 -14.05
C THR A 68 18.01 9.52 -14.10
N ALA A 69 17.76 8.33 -13.55
CA ALA A 69 18.71 7.23 -13.61
C ALA A 69 18.99 6.77 -15.04
N LEU A 70 17.98 6.77 -15.93
CA LEU A 70 18.16 6.47 -17.36
C LEU A 70 18.98 7.53 -18.09
N ALA A 71 18.76 8.81 -17.77
CA ALA A 71 19.56 9.90 -18.31
C ALA A 71 21.03 9.75 -17.91
N TYR A 72 21.30 9.44 -16.64
CA TYR A 72 22.64 9.15 -16.15
C TYR A 72 23.26 7.94 -16.85
N TYR A 73 22.53 6.82 -16.95
CA TYR A 73 23.02 5.64 -17.65
C TYR A 73 23.39 5.93 -19.10
N SER A 74 22.57 6.72 -19.81
CA SER A 74 22.84 7.15 -21.18
C SER A 74 24.11 8.03 -21.27
N SER A 75 24.30 8.93 -20.30
CA SER A 75 25.51 9.75 -20.20
C SER A 75 26.77 8.91 -19.97
N VAL A 76 26.70 7.90 -19.10
CA VAL A 76 27.82 6.96 -18.85
C VAL A 76 28.14 6.14 -20.11
N GLN A 77 27.13 5.72 -20.87
CA GLN A 77 27.34 5.06 -22.17
C GLN A 77 28.04 5.98 -23.18
N GLN A 78 27.70 7.27 -23.22
CA GLN A 78 28.38 8.24 -24.07
C GLN A 78 29.84 8.44 -23.65
N ALA A 79 30.10 8.55 -22.34
CA ALA A 79 31.45 8.66 -21.79
C ALA A 79 32.30 7.42 -22.13
N ALA A 80 31.71 6.22 -22.07
CA ALA A 80 32.37 4.99 -22.48
C ALA A 80 32.75 4.98 -23.97
N LYS A 81 31.87 5.49 -24.85
CA LYS A 81 32.17 5.67 -26.29
C LYS A 81 33.29 6.67 -26.55
N GLN A 82 33.46 7.65 -25.66
CA GLN A 82 34.53 8.65 -25.72
C GLN A 82 35.84 8.18 -25.06
N GLY A 83 35.89 6.96 -24.52
CA GLY A 83 37.09 6.42 -23.86
C GLY A 83 37.37 7.01 -22.48
N VAL A 84 36.38 7.60 -21.80
CA VAL A 84 36.54 8.09 -20.42
C VAL A 84 36.85 6.90 -19.50
N SER A 85 37.93 7.02 -18.74
CA SER A 85 38.39 5.98 -17.81
C SER A 85 37.28 5.59 -16.81
N GLY A 86 37.12 4.29 -16.56
CA GLY A 86 36.12 3.73 -15.64
C GLY A 86 34.67 3.73 -16.16
N ALA A 87 34.37 4.37 -17.29
CA ALA A 87 33.00 4.44 -17.81
C ALA A 87 32.48 3.08 -18.30
N GLN A 88 33.35 2.22 -18.85
CA GLN A 88 32.96 0.88 -19.30
C GLN A 88 32.48 0.00 -18.13
N ASP A 89 33.19 0.02 -17.00
CA ASP A 89 32.82 -0.72 -15.79
C ASP A 89 31.49 -0.21 -15.20
N ALA A 90 31.30 1.12 -15.21
CA ALA A 90 30.05 1.74 -14.79
C ALA A 90 28.86 1.35 -15.69
N VAL A 91 29.05 1.31 -17.03
CA VAL A 91 28.04 0.78 -17.96
C VAL A 91 27.69 -0.67 -17.60
N GLY A 92 28.70 -1.52 -17.39
CA GLY A 92 28.49 -2.93 -17.05
C GLY A 92 27.63 -3.11 -15.81
N THR A 93 27.94 -2.37 -14.74
CA THR A 93 27.19 -2.39 -13.48
C THR A 93 25.73 -1.98 -13.66
N LEU A 94 25.49 -0.88 -14.38
CA LEU A 94 24.13 -0.36 -14.59
C LEU A 94 23.32 -1.24 -15.56
N LYS A 95 23.96 -1.82 -16.58
CA LYS A 95 23.31 -2.70 -17.55
C LYS A 95 22.67 -3.91 -16.88
N THR A 96 23.40 -4.60 -16.00
CA THR A 96 22.87 -5.77 -15.27
C THR A 96 21.62 -5.39 -14.46
N ARG A 97 21.63 -4.24 -13.79
CA ARG A 97 20.48 -3.76 -13.01
C ARG A 97 19.30 -3.38 -13.90
N PHE A 98 19.57 -2.74 -15.03
CA PHE A 98 18.54 -2.36 -15.99
C PHE A 98 17.82 -3.59 -16.57
N GLU A 99 18.56 -4.62 -17.01
CA GLU A 99 18.01 -5.86 -17.56
C GLU A 99 17.18 -6.65 -16.52
N GLN A 100 17.63 -6.68 -15.26
CA GLN A 100 16.84 -7.27 -14.17
C GLN A 100 15.52 -6.52 -13.96
N SER A 101 15.55 -5.18 -14.01
CA SER A 101 14.36 -4.34 -13.81
C SER A 101 13.33 -4.51 -14.92
N THR A 102 13.76 -4.68 -16.17
CA THR A 102 12.88 -4.89 -17.32
C THR A 102 12.27 -6.29 -17.33
N ALA A 103 13.05 -7.32 -16.98
CA ALA A 103 12.55 -8.68 -16.83
C ALA A 103 11.47 -8.80 -15.74
N GLN A 104 11.66 -8.14 -14.60
CA GLN A 104 10.66 -8.11 -13.52
C GLN A 104 9.38 -7.38 -13.93
N LYS A 105 9.47 -6.28 -14.69
CA LYS A 105 8.29 -5.60 -15.23
C LYS A 105 7.52 -6.48 -16.21
N ALA A 106 8.21 -7.20 -17.09
CA ALA A 106 7.60 -8.13 -18.03
C ALA A 106 6.87 -9.29 -17.31
N ALA A 107 7.48 -9.87 -16.28
CA ALA A 107 6.87 -10.97 -15.51
C ALA A 107 5.60 -10.54 -14.74
N LYS A 108 5.50 -9.27 -14.33
CA LYS A 108 4.29 -8.70 -13.70
C LYS A 108 3.19 -8.37 -14.73
N ALA A 109 3.54 -8.18 -15.99
CA ALA A 109 2.61 -7.83 -17.06
C ALA A 109 1.96 -9.04 -17.74
N THR A 110 2.50 -10.25 -17.55
CA THR A 110 1.89 -11.50 -18.03
C THR A 110 1.05 -12.12 -16.91
N PRO A 111 -0.29 -12.12 -16.99
CA PRO A 111 -1.11 -12.85 -16.02
C PRO A 111 -0.78 -14.34 -16.19
N LYS A 112 -0.50 -15.04 -15.08
CA LYS A 112 -0.56 -16.51 -15.08
C LYS A 112 -1.99 -16.89 -15.47
N GLN A 113 -2.12 -17.53 -16.63
CA GLN A 113 -3.36 -18.18 -17.07
C GLN A 113 -3.72 -19.32 -16.11
#